data_AF-A0A7Z1HP86-F1
#
_entry.id   AF-A0A7Z1HP86-F1
#
_cell.length_a   1.000
_cell.length_b   1.000
_cell.length_c   1.000
_cell.angle_alpha   90.00
_cell.angle_beta   90.00
_cell.angle_gamma   90.00
#
_symmetry.space_group_name_H-M   'P 1'
#
loop_
_entity.id
_entity.type
_entity.pdbx_description
1 polymer ?
#
loop_
_entity_poly.entity_id
_entity_poly.type
_entity_poly.pdbx_seq_one_letter_code
_entity_poly.pdbx_strand_id
1 'polypeptide(L)'
;EHPTDALYTTMLTGMGARRQPLMWAITTAGYNIEGPCYDKRREVIEMLNGSVPNNELFGVIYTVDEGDDWTDPKVLEKANPNIGVSVYRDFLLSQQ
;
A
#
# COMPACT_ATOMS: atom_id res chain seq x y z
N GLU A 1 -0.85 10.34 8.99
CA GLU A 1 -0.82 8.85 9.05
C GLU A 1 -1.63 8.35 10.22
N HIS A 2 -2.06 7.09 10.23
CA HIS A 2 -2.92 6.54 11.30
C HIS A 2 -2.06 6.04 12.47
N PRO A 3 -2.27 6.53 13.71
CA PRO A 3 -1.50 6.09 14.88
C PRO A 3 -1.92 4.69 15.38
N THR A 4 -3.15 4.27 15.08
CA THR A 4 -3.71 2.97 15.49
C THR A 4 -4.61 2.41 14.39
N ASP A 5 -4.92 1.12 14.49
CA ASP A 5 -5.79 0.38 13.57
C ASP A 5 -7.29 0.67 13.76
N ALA A 6 -7.66 1.56 14.68
CA ALA A 6 -9.04 1.78 15.11
C ALA A 6 -10.01 2.04 13.95
N LEU A 7 -9.58 2.80 12.93
CA LEU A 7 -10.40 3.06 11.73
C LEU A 7 -10.62 1.79 10.92
N TYR A 8 -9.57 1.01 10.69
CA TYR A 8 -9.64 -0.26 9.97
C TYR A 8 -10.59 -1.23 10.67
N THR A 9 -10.43 -1.37 12.00
CA THR A 9 -11.26 -2.26 12.83
C THR A 9 -12.73 -1.81 12.90
N THR A 10 -12.98 -0.50 12.94
CA THR A 10 -14.34 0.05 12.87
C THR A 10 -15.02 -0.30 11.54
N MET A 11 -14.30 -0.14 10.43
CA MET A 11 -14.83 -0.49 9.10
C MET A 11 -15.07 -1.99 8.97
N LEU A 12 -14.19 -2.82 9.53
CA LEU A 12 -14.32 -4.27 9.52
C LEU A 12 -15.55 -4.74 10.31
N THR A 13 -15.73 -4.24 11.53
CA THR A 13 -16.87 -4.63 12.36
C THR A 13 -18.21 -4.16 11.79
N GLY A 14 -18.24 -2.97 11.16
CA GLY A 14 -19.41 -2.46 10.45
C GLY A 14 -19.85 -3.30 9.24
N MET A 15 -19.00 -4.22 8.76
CA MET A 15 -19.31 -5.09 7.64
C MET A 15 -20.14 -6.34 8.02
N GLY A 16 -20.36 -6.60 9.31
CA GLY A 16 -21.04 -7.82 9.80
C GLY A 16 -22.48 -8.03 9.28
N ALA A 17 -23.13 -7.01 8.74
CA ALA A 17 -24.46 -7.11 8.14
C ALA A 17 -24.45 -7.73 6.72
N ARG A 18 -23.29 -7.86 6.05
CA ARG A 18 -23.16 -8.38 4.69
C ARG A 18 -22.59 -9.80 4.71
N ARG A 19 -23.11 -10.68 3.84
CA ARG A 19 -22.60 -12.06 3.68
C ARG A 19 -21.23 -12.14 2.99
N GLN A 20 -20.95 -11.20 2.09
CA GLN A 20 -19.69 -11.12 1.33
C GLN A 20 -19.20 -9.67 1.30
N PRO A 21 -18.73 -9.12 2.44
CA PRO A 21 -18.19 -7.78 2.48
C PRO A 21 -16.82 -7.71 1.80
N LEU A 22 -16.51 -6.58 1.18
CA LEU A 22 -15.19 -6.28 0.65
C LEU A 22 -14.63 -5.05 1.36
N MET A 23 -13.41 -5.17 1.90
CA MET A 23 -12.64 -4.04 2.39
C MET A 23 -11.62 -3.62 1.33
N TRP A 24 -11.69 -2.36 0.91
CA TRP A 24 -10.72 -1.77 -0.01
C TRP A 24 -9.93 -0.70 0.72
N ALA A 25 -8.65 -0.96 0.94
CA ALA A 25 -7.75 -0.05 1.64
C ALA A 25 -6.60 0.35 0.72
N ILE A 26 -6.33 1.65 0.63
CA ILE A 26 -5.14 2.20 -0.02
C ILE A 26 -4.24 2.82 1.03
N THR A 27 -2.93 2.70 0.86
CA THR A 27 -1.96 3.32 1.75
C THR A 27 -0.67 3.60 1.01
N THR A 28 0.02 4.67 1.40
CA THR A 28 1.38 4.94 0.94
C THR A 28 2.43 4.25 1.82
N ALA A 29 2.05 3.78 3.03
CA ALA A 29 2.80 2.99 4.04
C ALA A 29 4.29 3.31 4.28
N GLY A 30 4.88 4.30 3.63
CA GLY A 30 6.33 4.49 3.55
C GLY A 30 6.90 5.41 4.63
N TYR A 31 6.07 6.11 5.40
CA TYR A 31 6.54 7.08 6.40
C TYR A 31 6.59 6.49 7.81
N ASN A 32 5.54 5.81 8.28
CA ASN A 32 5.54 5.12 9.57
C ASN A 32 5.52 3.60 9.38
N ILE A 33 6.69 3.00 9.54
CA ILE A 33 6.88 1.54 9.48
C ILE A 33 6.32 0.80 10.72
N GLU A 34 5.99 1.52 11.79
CA GLU A 34 5.39 0.97 13.02
C GLU A 34 3.86 1.16 13.04
N GLY A 35 3.29 1.71 11.97
CA GLY A 35 1.86 2.00 11.87
C GLY A 35 1.05 0.84 11.29
N PRO A 36 -0.29 0.86 11.50
CA PRO A 36 -1.21 -0.15 10.97
C PRO A 36 -1.18 -0.25 9.43
N CYS A 37 -0.82 0.84 8.75
CA CYS A 37 -0.62 0.86 7.30
C CYS A 37 0.52 -0.06 6.86
N TYR A 38 1.64 -0.02 7.58
CA TYR A 38 2.78 -0.89 7.29
C TYR A 38 2.51 -2.32 7.72
N ASP A 39 1.75 -2.54 8.80
CA ASP A 39 1.29 -3.88 9.19
C ASP A 39 0.50 -4.55 8.07
N LYS A 40 -0.42 -3.83 7.43
CA LYS A 40 -1.15 -4.35 6.27
C LYS A 40 -0.28 -4.55 5.03
N ARG A 41 0.72 -3.71 4.81
CA ARG A 41 1.74 -3.95 3.78
C ARG A 41 2.51 -5.25 4.06
N ARG A 42 2.94 -5.48 5.30
CA ARG A 42 3.64 -6.72 5.71
C ARG A 42 2.78 -7.95 5.46
N GLU A 43 1.51 -7.91 5.84
CA GLU A 43 0.55 -8.99 5.58
C GLU A 43 0.46 -9.35 4.09
N VAL A 44 0.40 -8.33 3.22
CA VAL A 44 0.40 -8.54 1.75
C VAL A 44 1.73 -9.13 1.27
N ILE A 45 2.88 -8.66 1.78
CA ILE A 45 4.21 -9.19 1.41
C ILE A 45 4.31 -10.67 1.78
N GLU A 46 3.94 -11.05 3.01
CA GLU A 46 3.99 -12.44 3.45
C GLU A 46 3.06 -13.34 2.63
N MET A 47 1.87 -12.84 2.26
CA MET A 47 0.95 -13.57 1.37
C MET A 47 1.54 -13.74 -0.04
N LEU A 48 2.10 -12.70 -0.62
CA LEU A 48 2.72 -12.75 -1.96
C LEU A 48 3.96 -13.66 -2.00
N ASN A 49 4.75 -13.68 -0.92
CA ASN A 49 5.90 -14.56 -0.76
C ASN A 49 5.50 -16.02 -0.49
N GLY A 50 4.22 -16.29 -0.18
CA GLY A 50 3.71 -17.62 0.15
C GLY A 50 4.11 -18.13 1.54
N SER A 51 4.69 -17.27 2.39
CA SER A 51 5.03 -17.63 3.78
C SER A 51 3.77 -17.78 4.63
N VAL A 52 2.75 -16.95 4.37
CA VAL A 52 1.44 -16.98 5.04
C VAL A 52 0.33 -17.03 3.99
N PRO A 53 -0.18 -18.22 3.63
CA PRO A 53 -1.28 -18.33 2.67
C PRO A 53 -2.54 -17.63 3.16
N ASN A 54 -3.13 -16.77 2.32
CA ASN A 54 -4.40 -16.10 2.61
C ASN A 54 -5.22 -15.92 1.32
N ASN A 55 -6.27 -16.74 1.17
CA ASN A 55 -7.14 -16.71 -0.02
C ASN A 55 -8.20 -15.60 0.01
N GLU A 56 -8.34 -14.90 1.14
CA GLU A 56 -9.30 -13.80 1.32
C GLU A 56 -8.63 -12.43 1.11
N LEU A 57 -7.31 -12.40 0.95
CA LEU A 57 -6.53 -11.19 0.77
C LEU A 57 -6.05 -11.05 -0.68
N PHE A 58 -6.41 -9.93 -1.29
CA PHE A 58 -5.81 -9.46 -2.53
C PHE A 58 -4.94 -8.25 -2.22
N GLY A 59 -3.71 -8.23 -2.75
CA GLY A 59 -2.79 -7.11 -2.53
C GLY A 59 -1.93 -6.85 -3.76
N VAL A 60 -1.72 -5.57 -4.03
CA VAL A 60 -0.82 -5.08 -5.08
C VAL A 60 0.05 -4.00 -4.46
N ILE A 61 1.37 -4.13 -4.61
CA ILE A 61 2.34 -3.20 -4.06
C ILE A 61 3.11 -2.58 -5.22
N TYR A 62 3.10 -1.25 -5.28
CA TYR A 62 3.98 -0.47 -6.15
C TYR A 62 5.07 0.14 -5.29
N THR A 63 6.32 -0.22 -5.57
CA THR A 63 7.49 0.17 -4.78
C THR A 63 8.74 0.10 -5.63
N VAL A 64 9.77 0.84 -5.23
CA VAL A 64 11.12 0.62 -5.75
C VAL A 64 11.68 -0.69 -5.19
N ASP A 65 12.59 -1.31 -5.92
CA ASP A 65 13.32 -2.49 -5.45
C ASP A 65 14.58 -2.08 -4.68
N GLU A 66 15.11 -3.01 -3.89
CA GLU A 66 16.39 -2.83 -3.23
C GLU A 66 17.51 -2.64 -4.27
N GLY A 67 18.27 -1.55 -4.15
CA GLY A 67 19.35 -1.21 -5.06
C GLY A 67 18.94 -0.33 -6.25
N ASP A 68 17.65 0.02 -6.40
CA ASP A 68 17.24 1.01 -7.39
C ASP A 68 17.83 2.40 -7.05
N ASP A 69 18.27 3.13 -8.09
CA ASP A 69 18.66 4.53 -7.96
C ASP A 69 17.39 5.40 -7.89
N TRP A 70 17.05 5.84 -6.68
CA TRP A 70 15.86 6.67 -6.44
C TRP A 70 15.93 8.04 -7.15
N THR A 71 17.11 8.47 -7.60
CA THR A 71 17.29 9.70 -8.37
C THR A 71 16.96 9.52 -9.87
N ASP A 72 16.91 8.28 -10.39
CA ASP A 72 16.50 8.03 -11.77
C ASP A 72 14.99 8.30 -11.93
N PRO A 73 14.58 9.24 -12.80
CA PRO A 73 13.17 9.49 -13.10
C PRO A 73 12.37 8.26 -13.54
N LYS A 74 13.02 7.22 -14.09
CA LYS A 74 12.37 5.96 -14.47
C LYS A 74 11.97 5.13 -13.26
N VAL A 75 12.75 5.18 -12.18
CA VAL A 75 12.45 4.48 -10.92
C VAL A 75 11.21 5.09 -10.24
N LEU A 76 10.97 6.39 -10.42
CA LEU A 76 9.75 7.04 -9.93
C LEU A 76 8.47 6.42 -10.51
N GLU A 77 8.49 6.00 -11.78
CA GLU A 77 7.31 5.40 -12.43
C GLU A 77 6.92 4.06 -11.79
N LYS A 78 7.92 3.28 -11.35
CA LYS A 78 7.73 1.97 -10.72
C LYS A 78 6.95 2.06 -9.40
N ALA A 79 7.21 3.10 -8.62
CA ALA A 79 6.49 3.38 -7.37
C ALA A 79 5.16 4.14 -7.59
N ASN A 80 4.96 4.76 -8.76
CA ASN A 80 3.83 5.64 -9.04
C ASN A 80 3.06 5.18 -10.29
N PRO A 81 2.22 4.13 -10.20
CA PRO A 81 1.56 3.51 -11.36
C PRO A 81 0.59 4.45 -12.10
N ASN A 82 0.18 5.55 -11.47
CA ASN A 82 -0.73 6.53 -12.07
C ASN A 82 -0.04 7.84 -12.48
N ILE A 83 1.30 7.81 -12.62
CA ILE A 83 2.08 8.94 -13.12
C ILE A 83 1.61 9.34 -14.53
N GLY A 84 1.43 10.64 -14.75
CA GLY A 84 0.91 11.17 -16.01
C GLY A 84 -0.61 11.09 -16.16
N VAL A 85 -1.33 10.45 -15.23
CA VAL A 85 -2.81 10.38 -15.22
C VAL A 85 -3.39 11.16 -14.05
N SER A 86 -2.99 10.85 -12.80
CA SER A 86 -3.47 11.56 -11.60
C SER A 86 -2.35 12.16 -10.74
N VAL A 87 -1.10 11.82 -11.03
CA VAL A 87 0.09 12.44 -10.41
C VAL A 87 0.98 12.95 -11.53
N TYR A 88 1.27 14.25 -11.52
CA TYR A 88 2.09 14.84 -12.58
C TYR A 88 3.57 14.52 -12.38
N ARG A 89 4.26 14.22 -13.48
CA ARG A 89 5.69 13.91 -13.47
C ARG A 89 6.52 15.06 -12.90
N ASP A 90 6.22 16.29 -13.31
CA ASP A 90 6.95 17.49 -12.85
C ASP A 90 6.86 17.68 -11.35
N PHE A 91 5.71 17.34 -10.75
CA PHE A 91 5.55 17.36 -9.30
C PHE A 91 6.49 16.35 -8.64
N LEU A 92 6.51 15.09 -9.09
CA LEU A 92 7.38 14.06 -8.50
C LEU A 92 8.87 14.39 -8.66
N LEU A 93 9.28 14.92 -9.81
CA LEU A 93 10.66 15.35 -10.04
C LEU A 93 11.07 16.51 -9.13
N SER A 94 10.13 17.40 -8.77
CA SER A 94 10.41 18.51 -7.83
C SER A 94 10.52 18.07 -6.37
N GLN A 95 10.14 16.83 -6.04
CA GLN A 95 10.17 16.27 -4.69
C GLN A 95 11.36 15.32 -4.45
N GLN A 96 12.22 15.11 -5.44
CA GLN A 96 13.51 14.41 -5.27
C GLN A 96 14.49 15.26 -4.45
#